data_AF-A0A443L5Y3-F1
#
_entry.id   AF-A0A443L5Y3-F1
#
_cell.length_a   1.000
_cell.length_b   1.000
_cell.length_c   1.000
_cell.angle_alpha   90.00
_cell.angle_beta   90.00
_cell.angle_gamma   90.00
#
_symmetry.space_group_name_H-M   'P 1'
#
loop_
_entity.id
_entity.type
_entity.pdbx_description
1 polymer ?
#
loop_
_entity_poly.entity_id
_entity_poly.type
_entity_poly.pdbx_seq_one_letter_code
_entity_poly.pdbx_strand_id
1 'polypeptide(L)'
;MNEQEIMTEVEDYGRQIFEAISYANEFPVVKEKLLIMFDKLIEELSELIDEDELNDYKKAKKVVEKIPENEVEELCFTVESLYGDVLKEF
;
A
#
# COMPACT_ATOMS: atom_id res chain seq x y z
N MET A 1 -13.21 8.14 -12.09
CA MET A 1 -11.94 8.58 -11.46
C MET A 1 -10.96 8.79 -12.58
N ASN A 2 -10.26 9.91 -12.60
CA ASN A 2 -9.23 10.16 -13.61
C ASN A 2 -7.95 9.46 -13.16
N GLU A 3 -7.23 8.81 -14.08
CA GLU A 3 -5.95 8.12 -13.81
C GLU A 3 -4.94 9.00 -13.05
N GLN A 4 -4.95 10.32 -13.34
CA GLN A 4 -4.11 11.31 -12.66
C GLN A 4 -4.41 11.46 -11.16
N GLU A 5 -5.66 11.34 -10.73
CA GLU A 5 -6.01 11.44 -9.31
C GLU A 5 -5.56 10.20 -8.52
N ILE A 6 -5.62 9.03 -9.15
CA ILE A 6 -5.19 7.76 -8.54
C ILE A 6 -3.69 7.77 -8.33
N MET A 7 -2.92 8.24 -9.32
CA MET A 7 -1.47 8.32 -9.22
C MET A 7 -1.01 9.25 -8.09
N THR A 8 -1.64 10.40 -7.91
CA THR A 8 -1.35 11.28 -6.76
C THR A 8 -1.68 10.60 -5.43
N GLU A 9 -2.82 9.91 -5.32
CA GLU A 9 -3.16 9.14 -4.11
C GLU A 9 -2.14 8.01 -3.85
N VAL A 10 -1.64 7.35 -4.90
CA VAL A 10 -0.61 6.30 -4.78
C VAL A 10 0.74 6.89 -4.33
N GLU A 11 1.11 8.08 -4.77
CA GLU A 11 2.31 8.78 -4.29
C GLU A 11 2.18 9.14 -2.80
N ASP A 12 1.04 9.72 -2.41
CA ASP A 12 0.76 10.15 -1.03
C ASP A 12 0.76 8.98 -0.03
N TYR A 13 0.26 7.80 -0.43
CA TYR A 13 0.15 6.61 0.43
C TYR A 13 1.14 5.50 0.07
N GLY A 14 2.11 5.78 -0.80
CA GLY A 14 2.97 4.76 -1.39
C GLY A 14 3.81 4.00 -0.36
N ARG A 15 4.22 4.66 0.73
CA ARG A 15 4.91 4.00 1.85
C ARG A 15 4.03 2.93 2.52
N GLN A 16 2.78 3.26 2.86
CA GLN A 16 1.87 2.31 3.51
C GLN A 16 1.54 1.14 2.58
N ILE A 17 1.40 1.40 1.27
CA ILE A 17 1.19 0.35 0.24
C ILE A 17 2.43 -0.55 0.15
N PHE A 18 3.64 0.04 0.16
CA PHE A 18 4.89 -0.72 0.13
C PHE A 18 5.05 -1.65 1.34
N GLU A 19 4.75 -1.16 2.54
CA GLU A 19 4.83 -1.97 3.76
C GLU A 19 3.85 -3.15 3.72
N ALA A 20 2.62 -2.93 3.23
CA ALA A 20 1.64 -4.00 3.04
C ALA A 20 2.07 -5.03 1.96
N ILE A 21 2.69 -4.57 0.86
CA ILE A 21 3.30 -5.45 -0.16
C ILE A 21 4.40 -6.31 0.47
N SER A 22 5.29 -5.68 1.25
CA SER A 22 6.41 -6.36 1.92
C SER A 22 5.92 -7.43 2.90
N TYR A 23 4.77 -7.21 3.55
CA TYR A 23 4.12 -8.19 4.43
C TYR A 23 3.66 -9.47 3.70
N ALA A 24 3.37 -9.39 2.40
CA ALA A 24 2.78 -10.49 1.63
C ALA A 24 3.75 -11.64 1.36
N ASN A 25 5.07 -11.42 1.50
CA ASN A 25 6.14 -12.37 1.12
C ASN A 25 5.98 -12.94 -0.29
N GLU A 26 5.43 -12.15 -1.21
CA GLU A 26 5.18 -12.48 -2.62
C GLU A 26 5.23 -11.17 -3.42
N PHE A 27 5.67 -11.22 -4.68
CA PHE A 27 5.70 -10.04 -5.55
C PHE A 27 5.57 -10.44 -7.04
N PRO A 28 4.71 -9.78 -7.84
CA PRO A 28 3.70 -8.80 -7.41
C PRO A 28 2.61 -9.44 -6.53
N VAL A 29 1.88 -8.62 -5.78
CA VAL A 29 0.82 -9.11 -4.88
C VAL A 29 -0.53 -8.94 -5.56
N VAL A 30 -1.35 -10.00 -5.61
CA VAL A 30 -2.74 -9.90 -6.08
C VAL A 30 -3.59 -9.07 -5.12
N LYS A 31 -4.63 -8.38 -5.62
CA LYS A 31 -5.39 -7.39 -4.84
C LYS A 31 -5.96 -7.96 -3.55
N GLU A 32 -6.58 -9.14 -3.63
CA GLU A 32 -7.19 -9.81 -2.49
C GLU A 32 -6.15 -10.01 -1.37
N LYS A 33 -4.96 -10.50 -1.72
CA LYS A 33 -3.89 -10.73 -0.75
C LYS A 33 -3.34 -9.42 -0.19
N LEU A 34 -3.20 -8.37 -1.02
CA LEU A 34 -2.75 -7.06 -0.57
C LEU A 34 -3.72 -6.43 0.44
N LEU A 35 -5.03 -6.52 0.20
CA LEU A 35 -6.04 -6.03 1.13
C LEU A 35 -6.03 -6.79 2.47
N ILE A 36 -5.79 -8.11 2.43
CA ILE A 36 -5.61 -8.92 3.65
C ILE A 36 -4.35 -8.50 4.41
N MET A 37 -3.25 -8.17 3.71
CA MET A 37 -2.03 -7.69 4.38
C MET A 37 -2.27 -6.32 5.04
N PHE A 38 -3.04 -5.44 4.41
CA PHE A 38 -3.48 -4.19 5.05
C PHE A 38 -4.26 -4.43 6.34
N ASP A 39 -5.22 -5.36 6.34
CA ASP A 39 -6.01 -5.66 7.55
C ASP A 39 -5.13 -6.13 8.70
N LYS A 40 -4.17 -7.02 8.42
CA LYS A 40 -3.19 -7.48 9.41
C LYS A 40 -2.30 -6.35 9.92
N LEU A 41 -1.76 -5.54 9.00
CA LEU A 41 -0.86 -4.45 9.34
C LEU A 41 -1.59 -3.38 10.19
N ILE A 42 -2.83 -3.05 9.85
CA ILE A 42 -3.66 -2.12 10.63
C ILE A 42 -3.96 -2.68 12.02
N GLU A 43 -4.28 -3.98 12.13
CA GLU A 43 -4.51 -4.62 13.44
C GLU A 43 -3.26 -4.54 14.31
N GLU A 44 -2.11 -4.93 13.78
CA GLU A 44 -0.83 -4.96 14.50
C GLU A 44 -0.33 -3.54 14.88
N LEU A 45 -0.50 -2.56 13.99
CA LEU A 45 -0.08 -1.18 14.24
C LEU A 45 -1.04 -0.43 15.16
N SER A 46 -2.30 -0.86 15.31
CA SER A 46 -3.31 -0.11 16.06
C SER A 46 -2.97 0.16 17.53
N GLU A 47 -2.10 -0.67 18.12
CA GLU A 47 -1.59 -0.49 19.50
C GLU A 47 -0.22 0.20 19.56
N LEU A 48 0.44 0.41 18.41
CA LEU A 48 1.83 0.86 18.31
C LEU A 48 1.97 2.30 17.82
N ILE A 49 1.02 2.78 17.02
CA ILE A 49 1.03 4.12 16.42
C ILE A 49 -0.18 4.95 16.85
N ASP A 50 -0.12 6.25 16.62
CA ASP A 50 -1.25 7.13 16.92
C ASP A 50 -2.38 6.99 15.89
N GLU A 51 -3.54 7.58 16.21
CA GLU A 51 -4.73 7.49 15.36
C GLU A 51 -4.53 8.14 13.99
N ASP A 52 -3.74 9.21 13.90
CA ASP A 52 -3.49 9.92 12.65
C ASP A 52 -2.64 9.07 11.70
N GLU A 53 -1.54 8.50 12.19
CA GLU A 53 -0.70 7.58 11.44
C GLU A 53 -1.48 6.31 11.03
N LEU A 54 -2.30 5.74 11.93
CA LEU A 54 -3.15 4.58 11.64
C LEU A 54 -4.20 4.89 10.57
N ASN A 55 -4.71 6.12 10.53
CA ASN A 55 -5.69 6.54 9.56
C ASN A 55 -5.11 6.59 8.14
N ASP A 56 -3.80 6.86 7.99
CA ASP A 56 -3.16 6.83 6.68
C ASP A 56 -3.09 5.42 6.10
N TYR A 57 -2.86 4.37 6.90
CA TYR A 57 -2.99 2.98 6.43
C TYR A 57 -4.42 2.64 6.01
N LYS A 58 -5.42 3.13 6.75
CA LYS A 58 -6.85 2.94 6.37
C LYS A 58 -7.19 3.65 5.06
N LYS A 59 -6.61 4.82 4.80
CA LYS A 59 -6.79 5.53 3.51
C LYS A 59 -6.04 4.83 2.38
N ALA A 60 -4.81 4.39 2.60
CA ALA A 60 -4.02 3.61 1.66
C ALA A 60 -4.78 2.35 1.20
N LYS A 61 -5.36 1.60 2.14
CA LYS A 61 -6.22 0.45 1.82
C LYS A 61 -7.37 0.84 0.90
N LYS A 62 -8.07 1.95 1.19
CA LYS A 62 -9.18 2.45 0.34
C LYS A 62 -8.72 2.85 -1.05
N VAL A 63 -7.49 3.35 -1.22
CA VAL A 63 -6.92 3.63 -2.55
C VAL A 63 -6.80 2.31 -3.32
N VAL A 64 -6.19 1.29 -2.72
CA VAL A 64 -6.06 -0.05 -3.33
C VAL A 64 -7.41 -0.67 -3.66
N GLU A 65 -8.42 -0.52 -2.80
CA GLU A 65 -9.78 -0.99 -3.06
C GLU A 65 -10.39 -0.40 -4.34
N LYS A 66 -10.08 0.86 -4.67
CA LYS A 66 -10.60 1.53 -5.88
C LYS A 66 -9.84 1.14 -7.16
N ILE A 67 -8.60 0.67 -7.05
CA ILE A 67 -7.77 0.31 -8.21
C ILE A 67 -8.31 -0.96 -8.87
N PRO A 68 -8.54 -0.99 -10.20
CA PRO A 68 -8.94 -2.19 -10.93
C PRO A 68 -7.95 -3.34 -10.74
N GLU A 69 -8.44 -4.59 -10.70
CA GLU A 69 -7.58 -5.77 -10.49
C GLU A 69 -6.41 -5.84 -11.49
N ASN A 70 -6.66 -5.49 -12.75
CA ASN A 70 -5.68 -5.50 -13.83
C ASN A 70 -4.61 -4.39 -13.72
N GLU A 71 -4.76 -3.44 -12.80
CA GLU A 71 -3.82 -2.33 -12.55
C GLU A 71 -3.03 -2.52 -11.25
N VAL A 72 -3.39 -3.50 -10.42
CA VAL A 72 -2.71 -3.76 -9.12
C VAL A 72 -1.28 -4.26 -9.32
N GLU A 73 -1.02 -4.98 -10.41
CA GLU A 73 0.35 -5.37 -10.77
C GLU A 73 1.22 -4.13 -11.04
N GLU A 74 0.72 -3.18 -11.86
CA GLU A 74 1.44 -1.93 -12.16
C GLU A 74 1.63 -1.06 -10.91
N LEU A 75 0.64 -1.02 -10.01
CA LEU A 75 0.78 -0.41 -8.69
C LEU A 75 1.96 -1.01 -7.91
N CYS A 76 2.05 -2.35 -7.84
CA CYS A 76 3.13 -3.01 -7.10
C CYS A 76 4.50 -2.59 -7.62
N PHE A 77 4.69 -2.57 -8.94
CA PHE A 77 5.95 -2.13 -9.55
C PHE A 77 6.23 -0.64 -9.34
N THR A 78 5.21 0.20 -9.44
CA THR A 78 5.33 1.65 -9.21
C THR A 78 5.79 1.94 -7.79
N VAL A 79 5.12 1.32 -6.80
CA VAL A 79 5.42 1.50 -5.38
C VAL A 79 6.79 0.92 -5.04
N GLU A 80 7.14 -0.27 -5.54
CA GLU A 80 8.48 -0.85 -5.39
C GLU A 80 9.56 0.08 -5.98
N SER A 81 9.32 0.68 -7.14
CA SER A 81 10.27 1.62 -7.76
C SER A 81 10.45 2.91 -6.95
N LEU A 82 9.42 3.38 -6.25
CA LEU A 82 9.47 4.61 -5.47
C LEU A 82 10.10 4.41 -4.08
N TYR A 83 9.83 3.26 -3.46
CA TYR A 83 10.12 3.03 -2.03
C TYR A 83 11.06 1.84 -1.76
N GLY A 84 11.25 0.93 -2.71
CA GLY A 84 12.04 -0.30 -2.53
C GLY A 84 13.55 -0.08 -2.37
N ASP A 85 14.09 1.03 -2.90
CA ASP A 85 15.50 1.38 -2.69
C ASP A 85 15.72 2.25 -1.43
N VAL A 86 14.69 2.96 -0.94
CA VAL A 86 14.76 3.81 0.26
C VAL A 86 14.93 2.98 1.53
N LEU A 87 14.52 1.71 1.53
CA LEU A 87 14.58 0.82 2.69
C LEU A 87 15.71 -0.23 2.65
N LYS A 88 16.52 -0.29 1.58
CA LYS A 88 17.74 -1.14 1.55
C LYS A 88 18.91 -0.56 2.34
N GLU A 89 18.84 0.72 2.73
CA GLU A 89 19.90 1.42 3.43
C GLU A 89 19.71 1.50 4.96
N PHE A 90 18.69 0.84 5.53
CA PHE A 90 18.45 0.79 6.99
C PHE A 90 18.65 -0.61 7.58
#